data_AF-A0A8S4E033-F1
#
_entry.id   AF-A0A8S4E033-F1
#
_cell.length_a   1.000
_cell.length_b   1.000
_cell.length_c   1.000
_cell.angle_alpha   90.00
_cell.angle_beta   90.00
_cell.angle_gamma   90.00
#
_symmetry.space_group_name_H-M   'P 1'
#
loop_
_entity.id
_entity.type
_entity.pdbx_description
1 polymer ?
#
loop_
_entity_poly.entity_id
_entity_poly.type
_entity_poly.pdbx_seq_one_letter_code
_entity_poly.pdbx_strand_id
1 'polypeptide(L)'
;MSESAGEEGSAQPLLERRGEVDDEKEKKVTERKSSTLPSSSRRVNILRPASFSNFLGVGPRRLRAADPLDSALVPLEQKVNTLNVRHLPKGSAVVSIVLVEARGLPDPPADGASHGIYCKFSLGSESFKSKVVPNTRQPQWKQRFKLSFQRNTLLKISLWDKGRQKNFMGGCTLDLLELEPERTHERWQPLDDGFGSVHFALTMCIVGKEAAAASSDARLENIAVEKYSWLNIKNLKEDWSSVGQLSVRVHGAKGLAGRPSAYCILELDNERVQTHHASSSAEPVWNKDFVFNVRDVTTTLDIKVHDNSMVNIISDGFLGKVSIPLCRVRSTELRWYALKDRSKRNCAKGNCPRILLELNMVWHPIKATAKMFRPKEVKYIKKSKKFDIALVYNNVEFIRDTFIFLLEINEGYKRLFEWESREFSCIALTCWVLFWFFFQIWMLPLLLLLPFLYFGLRLPSHDDSSDINQNSEVVEPEPHNEKNDKSITGRMLGLPEMTLTITDGIEYIASVAERFVNLVTFKVPFLSQLAIVLLLGAALVLYVVPFNYLLIAFGIYKFTRKYLHPDRELNNDIVDFISHLPDNDVLRDWKELKVPEPAPCNGTMNGTTKVPVQQTQSNK
;
A
#
# COMPACT_ATOMS: atom_id res chain seq x y z
N MET A 1 -20.28 23.51 71.31
CA MET A 1 -20.75 24.28 72.48
C MET A 1 -20.45 25.75 72.21
N SER A 2 -21.51 26.58 72.23
CA SER A 2 -21.59 28.06 72.36
C SER A 2 -20.81 28.95 71.35
N GLU A 3 -21.46 29.65 70.40
CA GLU A 3 -22.08 31.02 70.45
C GLU A 3 -21.06 32.15 70.14
N SER A 4 -21.29 33.27 69.42
CA SER A 4 -22.48 33.98 68.88
C SER A 4 -22.08 35.15 67.91
N ALA A 5 -22.98 35.50 66.97
CA ALA A 5 -23.34 36.79 66.27
C ALA A 5 -22.28 37.71 65.59
N GLY A 6 -22.51 38.46 64.49
CA GLY A 6 -23.65 38.80 63.58
C GLY A 6 -23.06 39.54 62.31
N GLU A 7 -23.74 40.04 61.28
CA GLU A 7 -25.14 40.23 60.87
C GLU A 7 -25.15 40.65 59.35
N GLU A 8 -26.18 40.17 58.61
CA GLU A 8 -26.95 40.66 57.42
C GLU A 8 -26.40 41.66 56.36
N GLY A 9 -26.85 41.71 55.10
CA GLY A 9 -27.96 41.08 54.38
C GLY A 9 -28.23 41.80 53.03
N SER A 10 -28.73 41.06 52.04
CA SER A 10 -28.93 41.41 50.61
C SER A 10 -30.41 41.26 50.24
N ALA A 11 -30.95 41.97 49.23
CA ALA A 11 -32.14 41.52 48.47
C ALA A 11 -32.53 42.40 47.25
N GLN A 12 -32.69 41.74 46.08
CA GLN A 12 -33.67 41.99 44.99
C GLN A 12 -35.11 41.52 45.44
N PRO A 13 -36.25 41.50 44.67
CA PRO A 13 -36.44 41.37 43.21
C PRO A 13 -37.77 41.86 42.52
N LEU A 14 -37.79 41.68 41.18
CA LEU A 14 -38.84 41.27 40.18
C LEU A 14 -40.34 41.74 40.17
N LEU A 15 -40.71 42.35 39.01
CA LEU A 15 -41.81 42.11 38.03
C LEU A 15 -43.27 41.80 38.46
N GLU A 16 -44.27 42.50 37.86
CA GLU A 16 -45.32 41.96 36.93
C GLU A 16 -46.44 43.00 36.54
N ARG A 17 -47.05 42.81 35.34
CA ARG A 17 -48.45 43.11 34.87
C ARG A 17 -48.68 44.13 33.72
N ARG A 18 -49.86 43.96 33.07
CA ARG A 18 -50.21 43.91 31.63
C ARG A 18 -51.60 44.55 31.38
N GLY A 19 -51.88 45.06 30.17
CA GLY A 19 -53.23 45.34 29.56
C GLY A 19 -53.36 46.73 28.89
N GLU A 20 -53.49 46.85 27.54
CA GLU A 20 -54.73 47.06 26.70
C GLU A 20 -55.34 48.50 26.81
N VAL A 21 -55.89 49.22 25.82
CA VAL A 21 -56.19 49.10 24.36
C VAL A 21 -56.70 50.48 23.84
N ASP A 22 -56.51 50.77 22.53
CA ASP A 22 -57.18 51.66 21.53
C ASP A 22 -57.65 53.13 21.84
N ASP A 23 -57.32 54.13 20.99
CA ASP A 23 -58.10 54.51 19.79
C ASP A 23 -57.61 55.79 19.01
N GLU A 24 -57.84 55.75 17.69
CA GLU A 24 -58.06 56.79 16.64
C GLU A 24 -57.11 57.99 16.28
N LYS A 25 -56.67 57.94 14.99
CA LYS A 25 -56.72 58.94 13.85
C LYS A 25 -56.12 60.36 14.04
N GLU A 26 -55.47 61.03 13.07
CA GLU A 26 -55.58 61.07 11.61
C GLU A 26 -54.40 61.88 10.99
N LYS A 27 -53.78 61.44 9.88
CA LYS A 27 -53.57 62.22 8.64
C LYS A 27 -52.82 61.40 7.56
N LYS A 28 -53.11 61.75 6.32
CA LYS A 28 -53.25 60.91 5.13
C LYS A 28 -52.44 61.51 3.96
N VAL A 29 -52.15 60.68 2.94
CA VAL A 29 -51.78 61.04 1.53
C VAL A 29 -50.28 61.38 1.35
N THR A 30 -49.48 60.74 0.47
CA THR A 30 -49.65 60.20 -0.90
C THR A 30 -48.52 59.17 -1.16
N GLU A 31 -48.76 57.88 -1.45
CA GLU A 31 -48.94 57.21 -2.77
C GLU A 31 -47.73 57.22 -3.73
N ARG A 32 -47.42 56.23 -4.58
CA ARG A 32 -47.66 54.76 -4.68
C ARG A 32 -46.96 54.29 -5.98
N LYS A 33 -46.53 53.03 -5.98
CA LYS A 33 -46.41 52.07 -7.11
C LYS A 33 -45.20 52.07 -8.06
N SER A 34 -44.94 50.81 -8.41
CA SER A 34 -43.90 50.13 -9.15
C SER A 34 -44.14 50.08 -10.67
N SER A 35 -43.07 49.67 -11.39
CA SER A 35 -43.04 48.80 -12.60
C SER A 35 -42.43 49.38 -13.89
N THR A 36 -41.80 48.46 -14.63
CA THR A 36 -41.44 48.41 -16.07
C THR A 36 -40.07 48.92 -16.59
N LEU A 37 -39.38 47.98 -17.26
CA LEU A 37 -38.24 48.01 -18.21
C LEU A 37 -38.34 49.13 -19.29
N PRO A 38 -37.24 49.64 -19.92
CA PRO A 38 -36.45 48.85 -20.90
C PRO A 38 -34.94 49.20 -21.13
N SER A 39 -34.27 48.29 -21.85
CA SER A 39 -33.13 48.39 -22.79
C SER A 39 -31.95 49.37 -22.58
N SER A 40 -30.72 48.84 -22.68
CA SER A 40 -29.75 49.13 -23.76
C SER A 40 -28.27 49.11 -23.30
N SER A 41 -27.49 48.28 -23.99
CA SER A 41 -26.08 48.42 -24.39
C SER A 41 -25.03 49.00 -23.43
N ARG A 42 -24.12 48.13 -22.98
CA ARG A 42 -22.65 48.33 -23.13
C ARG A 42 -21.93 46.98 -23.01
N ARG A 43 -21.69 46.33 -24.15
CA ARG A 43 -20.70 45.24 -24.26
C ARG A 43 -19.34 45.89 -24.49
N VAL A 44 -18.40 45.64 -23.57
CA VAL A 44 -16.98 45.92 -23.76
C VAL A 44 -16.36 44.67 -24.40
N ASN A 45 -15.71 44.88 -25.55
CA ASN A 45 -15.03 43.88 -26.35
C ASN A 45 -13.80 43.33 -25.63
N ILE A 46 -13.70 42.00 -25.51
CA ILE A 46 -12.43 41.31 -25.27
C ILE A 46 -12.17 40.41 -26.47
N LEU A 47 -11.08 40.71 -27.16
CA LEU A 47 -10.57 40.05 -28.36
C LEU A 47 -10.25 38.57 -28.09
N ARG A 48 -10.80 37.69 -28.93
CA ARG A 48 -10.28 36.32 -29.16
C ARG A 48 -9.34 36.35 -30.36
N PRO A 49 -8.22 35.62 -30.36
CA PRO A 49 -7.42 35.44 -31.56
C PRO A 49 -8.13 34.49 -32.54
N ALA A 50 -8.04 34.85 -33.82
CA ALA A 50 -8.64 34.14 -34.94
C ALA A 50 -7.99 32.77 -35.18
N SER A 51 -8.84 31.76 -35.32
CA SER A 51 -8.50 30.48 -35.93
C SER A 51 -8.47 30.65 -37.45
N PHE A 52 -7.35 30.33 -38.06
CA PHE A 52 -7.21 30.18 -39.51
C PHE A 52 -7.93 28.92 -39.96
N SER A 53 -8.99 29.09 -40.76
CA SER A 53 -9.49 28.06 -41.66
C SER A 53 -10.03 28.73 -42.90
N ASN A 54 -9.46 28.40 -44.06
CA ASN A 54 -10.19 27.88 -45.22
C ASN A 54 -9.29 27.91 -46.45
N PHE A 55 -9.02 26.74 -47.04
CA PHE A 55 -8.91 26.62 -48.49
C PHE A 55 -9.42 25.24 -48.91
N LEU A 56 -10.38 25.26 -49.85
CA LEU A 56 -11.03 24.15 -50.57
C LEU A 56 -12.03 23.32 -49.71
N GLY A 57 -13.31 23.19 -50.03
CA GLY A 57 -14.07 23.47 -51.25
C GLY A 57 -15.14 22.37 -51.40
N VAL A 58 -16.28 22.73 -52.01
CA VAL A 58 -17.40 21.86 -52.46
C VAL A 58 -18.55 21.66 -51.46
N GLY A 59 -19.73 22.17 -51.86
CA GLY A 59 -20.96 22.27 -51.07
C GLY A 59 -21.88 21.04 -51.07
N PRO A 60 -23.08 21.15 -50.44
CA PRO A 60 -23.92 20.00 -50.13
C PRO A 60 -25.02 19.79 -51.18
N ARG A 61 -25.26 18.53 -51.58
CA ARG A 61 -26.45 18.11 -52.32
C ARG A 61 -27.53 17.60 -51.37
N ARG A 62 -28.72 18.20 -51.50
CA ARG A 62 -30.00 17.76 -50.91
C ARG A 62 -30.43 16.41 -51.49
N LEU A 63 -31.09 15.58 -50.68
CA LEU A 63 -31.94 14.48 -51.14
C LEU A 63 -33.38 14.68 -50.64
N ARG A 64 -34.32 14.50 -51.57
CA ARG A 64 -35.79 14.59 -51.44
C ARG A 64 -36.36 13.35 -50.78
N ALA A 65 -37.48 13.52 -50.10
CA ALA A 65 -38.39 12.47 -49.65
C ALA A 65 -39.41 12.07 -50.74
N ALA A 66 -39.80 10.79 -50.76
CA ALA A 66 -41.17 10.28 -51.00
C ALA A 66 -41.19 8.72 -50.95
N ASP A 67 -42.03 8.16 -50.07
CA ASP A 67 -42.45 6.73 -49.98
C ASP A 67 -43.62 6.43 -50.97
N PRO A 68 -44.38 5.30 -50.93
CA PRO A 68 -44.19 3.92 -50.43
C PRO A 68 -44.64 2.82 -51.45
N LEU A 69 -44.46 1.51 -51.14
CA LEU A 69 -45.50 0.45 -51.24
C LEU A 69 -44.95 -0.97 -50.95
N ASP A 70 -45.58 -1.59 -49.95
CA ASP A 70 -45.99 -2.99 -49.77
C ASP A 70 -45.03 -4.19 -49.61
N SER A 71 -45.09 -4.69 -48.37
CA SER A 71 -45.40 -6.08 -47.97
C SER A 71 -44.41 -7.20 -48.28
N ALA A 72 -43.67 -7.61 -47.25
CA ALA A 72 -43.60 -9.01 -46.83
C ALA A 72 -43.09 -9.07 -45.37
N LEU A 73 -44.00 -9.43 -44.46
CA LEU A 73 -43.74 -9.73 -43.05
C LEU A 73 -43.04 -11.09 -42.95
N VAL A 74 -41.82 -11.11 -42.42
CA VAL A 74 -41.22 -12.27 -41.76
C VAL A 74 -40.64 -11.76 -40.44
N PRO A 75 -41.07 -12.24 -39.26
CA PRO A 75 -40.49 -11.79 -38.00
C PRO A 75 -39.10 -12.42 -37.88
N LEU A 76 -38.06 -11.61 -37.99
CA LEU A 76 -36.73 -11.96 -37.48
C LEU A 76 -36.85 -11.97 -35.96
N GLU A 77 -36.93 -13.18 -35.38
CA GLU A 77 -36.63 -13.40 -33.98
C GLU A 77 -35.32 -12.68 -33.65
N GLN A 78 -35.43 -11.62 -32.85
CA GLN A 78 -34.28 -11.00 -32.22
C GLN A 78 -33.60 -12.08 -31.38
N LYS A 79 -32.45 -12.53 -31.87
CA LYS A 79 -31.45 -13.29 -31.13
C LYS A 79 -30.98 -12.39 -29.99
N VAL A 80 -31.73 -12.38 -28.89
CA VAL A 80 -31.27 -11.91 -27.60
C VAL A 80 -30.01 -12.69 -27.34
N ASN A 81 -28.86 -12.00 -27.37
CA ASN A 81 -27.61 -12.56 -26.89
C ASN A 81 -27.86 -12.99 -25.44
N THR A 82 -28.11 -14.28 -25.24
CA THR A 82 -28.08 -14.92 -23.94
C THR A 82 -26.72 -14.60 -23.36
N LEU A 83 -26.71 -13.68 -22.38
CA LEU A 83 -25.62 -13.49 -21.45
C LEU A 83 -25.15 -14.88 -21.04
N ASN A 84 -23.88 -15.19 -21.30
CA ASN A 84 -23.24 -16.38 -20.78
C ASN A 84 -23.38 -16.33 -19.25
N VAL A 85 -24.41 -17.00 -18.71
CA VAL A 85 -24.58 -17.19 -17.28
C VAL A 85 -23.39 -18.05 -16.87
N ARG A 86 -22.34 -17.40 -16.33
CA ARG A 86 -21.21 -18.07 -15.71
C ARG A 86 -21.77 -18.98 -14.61
N HIS A 87 -22.01 -20.24 -14.94
CA HIS A 87 -22.38 -21.22 -13.94
C HIS A 87 -21.16 -21.40 -13.05
N LEU A 88 -21.29 -20.98 -11.78
CA LEU A 88 -20.27 -21.29 -10.79
C LEU A 88 -20.14 -22.82 -10.74
N PRO A 89 -18.94 -23.40 -10.91
CA PRO A 89 -18.77 -24.83 -10.80
C PRO A 89 -19.30 -25.31 -9.44
N LYS A 90 -19.72 -26.58 -9.33
CA LYS A 90 -20.26 -27.21 -8.11
C LYS A 90 -19.20 -27.34 -7.00
N GLY A 91 -18.55 -26.25 -6.63
CA GLY A 91 -17.51 -26.15 -5.63
C GLY A 91 -17.83 -25.05 -4.61
N SER A 92 -17.36 -25.24 -3.38
CA SER A 92 -17.41 -24.18 -2.37
C SER A 92 -16.49 -23.03 -2.79
N ALA A 93 -16.98 -21.80 -2.63
CA ALA A 93 -16.18 -20.61 -2.82
C ALA A 93 -16.07 -19.85 -1.49
N VAL A 94 -14.92 -19.22 -1.29
CA VAL A 94 -14.66 -18.39 -0.13
C VAL A 94 -14.55 -16.95 -0.59
N VAL A 95 -15.33 -16.09 0.05
CA VAL A 95 -15.35 -14.65 -0.21
C VAL A 95 -14.62 -13.96 0.94
N SER A 96 -13.54 -13.27 0.62
CA SER A 96 -12.86 -12.37 1.55
C SER A 96 -13.28 -10.93 1.25
N ILE A 97 -13.81 -10.26 2.27
CA ILE A 97 -14.23 -8.86 2.19
C ILE A 97 -13.34 -8.04 3.10
N VAL A 98 -12.71 -6.99 2.57
CA VAL A 98 -12.00 -5.98 3.35
C VAL A 98 -12.85 -4.72 3.35
N LEU A 99 -13.45 -4.40 4.49
CA LEU A 99 -14.16 -3.15 4.71
C LEU A 99 -13.13 -2.06 5.05
N VAL A 100 -13.00 -1.07 4.18
CA VAL A 100 -11.99 -0.01 4.33
C VAL A 100 -12.61 1.15 5.08
N GLU A 101 -13.53 1.87 4.43
CA GLU A 101 -14.13 3.10 4.92
C GLU A 101 -15.50 3.37 4.27
N ALA A 102 -16.22 4.36 4.78
CA ALA A 102 -17.38 4.94 4.11
C ALA A 102 -17.21 6.45 4.00
N ARG A 103 -17.90 7.10 3.06
CA ARG A 103 -17.88 8.56 2.86
C ARG A 103 -19.28 9.08 2.60
N GLY A 104 -19.51 10.35 2.96
CA GLY A 104 -20.79 11.03 2.69
C GLY A 104 -21.92 10.57 3.61
N LEU A 105 -21.59 10.07 4.79
CA LEU A 105 -22.57 9.72 5.81
C LEU A 105 -23.10 11.00 6.51
N PRO A 106 -24.35 10.98 7.01
CA PRO A 106 -24.92 12.09 7.76
C PRO A 106 -24.17 12.31 9.09
N ASP A 107 -24.25 13.53 9.62
CA ASP A 107 -23.70 13.85 10.94
C ASP A 107 -24.43 13.08 12.05
N PRO A 108 -23.74 12.80 13.17
CA PRO A 108 -24.38 12.18 14.32
C PRO A 108 -25.57 13.00 14.82
N PRO A 109 -26.70 12.37 15.17
CA PRO A 109 -27.83 13.05 15.80
C PRO A 109 -27.40 13.78 17.08
N ALA A 110 -27.96 14.97 17.31
CA ALA A 110 -27.67 15.80 18.49
C ALA A 110 -28.41 15.33 19.77
N ASP A 111 -28.51 14.01 19.97
CA ASP A 111 -29.33 13.40 21.05
C ASP A 111 -28.54 13.17 22.35
N GLY A 112 -27.29 13.66 22.42
CA GLY A 112 -26.37 13.45 23.53
C GLY A 112 -25.94 11.99 23.75
N ALA A 113 -26.29 11.08 22.83
CA ALA A 113 -25.92 9.67 22.87
C ALA A 113 -24.62 9.42 22.10
N SER A 114 -23.86 8.40 22.49
CA SER A 114 -22.74 7.92 21.69
C SER A 114 -23.24 7.11 20.50
N HIS A 115 -23.14 7.70 19.31
CA HIS A 115 -23.51 7.05 18.05
C HIS A 115 -22.30 6.32 17.47
N GLY A 116 -22.50 5.07 17.04
CA GLY A 116 -21.44 4.22 16.53
C GLY A 116 -21.89 3.43 15.31
N ILE A 117 -21.17 3.55 14.20
CA ILE A 117 -21.51 2.94 12.93
C ILE A 117 -20.87 1.56 12.82
N TYR A 118 -21.63 0.58 12.36
CA TYR A 118 -21.13 -0.73 11.97
C TYR A 118 -21.78 -1.21 10.67
N CYS A 119 -21.05 -2.05 9.95
CA CYS A 119 -21.55 -2.71 8.75
C CYS A 119 -21.90 -4.16 9.07
N LYS A 120 -23.00 -4.65 8.49
CA LYS A 120 -23.41 -6.05 8.53
C LYS A 120 -23.36 -6.61 7.10
N PHE A 121 -22.57 -7.65 6.94
CA PHE A 121 -22.48 -8.46 5.73
C PHE A 121 -23.37 -9.70 5.89
N SER A 122 -24.16 -10.01 4.87
CA SER A 122 -25.02 -11.18 4.83
C SER A 122 -24.88 -11.87 3.48
N LEU A 123 -24.52 -13.15 3.52
CA LEU A 123 -24.36 -14.01 2.35
C LEU A 123 -25.06 -15.34 2.64
N GLY A 124 -26.27 -15.51 2.13
CA GLY A 124 -27.13 -16.65 2.47
C GLY A 124 -27.45 -16.72 3.96
N SER A 125 -27.06 -17.82 4.62
CA SER A 125 -27.27 -18.05 6.05
C SER A 125 -26.18 -17.42 6.94
N GLU A 126 -25.00 -17.11 6.40
CA GLU A 126 -23.91 -16.51 7.15
C GLU A 126 -24.11 -14.98 7.23
N SER A 127 -23.99 -14.42 8.44
CA SER A 127 -23.96 -12.98 8.61
C SER A 127 -22.91 -12.54 9.64
N PHE A 128 -22.15 -11.51 9.29
CA PHE A 128 -21.06 -10.98 10.10
C PHE A 128 -21.25 -9.49 10.31
N LYS A 129 -20.85 -9.00 11.49
CA LYS A 129 -20.90 -7.58 11.85
C LYS A 129 -19.49 -7.06 12.05
N SER A 130 -19.22 -5.84 11.59
CA SER A 130 -17.97 -5.16 11.84
C SER A 130 -17.87 -4.66 13.28
N LYS A 131 -16.67 -4.22 13.65
CA LYS A 131 -16.47 -3.38 14.83
C LYS A 131 -17.31 -2.11 14.70
N VAL A 132 -17.75 -1.59 15.85
CA VAL A 132 -18.46 -0.32 15.94
C VAL A 132 -17.42 0.79 16.00
N VAL A 133 -17.48 1.74 15.06
CA VAL A 133 -16.59 2.91 14.95
C VAL A 133 -17.42 4.15 15.31
N PRO A 134 -16.87 5.18 15.97
CA PRO A 134 -17.60 6.41 16.26
C PRO A 134 -18.25 6.99 14.99
N ASN A 135 -19.46 7.52 15.13
CA ASN A 135 -20.18 8.13 14.02
C ASN A 135 -19.42 9.39 13.56
N THR A 136 -19.01 9.39 12.29
CA THR A 136 -18.29 10.47 11.63
C THR A 136 -18.68 10.43 10.16
N ARG A 137 -18.56 11.54 9.42
CA ARG A 137 -18.84 11.59 7.97
C ARG A 137 -17.98 10.64 7.13
N GLN A 138 -16.84 10.18 7.68
CA GLN A 138 -15.88 9.29 7.03
C GLN A 138 -15.33 8.22 8.00
N PRO A 139 -16.14 7.22 8.41
CA PRO A 139 -15.70 6.19 9.33
C PRO A 139 -14.75 5.21 8.63
N GLN A 140 -13.72 4.74 9.34
CA GLN A 140 -12.75 3.75 8.86
C GLN A 140 -12.76 2.51 9.74
N TRP A 141 -12.94 1.33 9.15
CA TRP A 141 -12.92 0.05 9.86
C TRP A 141 -11.62 -0.72 9.65
N LYS A 142 -11.12 -0.74 8.41
CA LYS A 142 -9.91 -1.50 7.98
C LYS A 142 -9.94 -2.95 8.49
N GLN A 143 -11.09 -3.61 8.33
CA GLN A 143 -11.36 -4.94 8.88
C GLN A 143 -11.62 -5.95 7.76
N ARG A 144 -11.10 -7.18 7.93
CA ARG A 144 -11.32 -8.30 7.01
C ARG A 144 -12.36 -9.27 7.56
N PHE A 145 -13.22 -9.76 6.68
CA PHE A 145 -14.19 -10.82 6.90
C PHE A 145 -13.94 -11.95 5.90
N LYS A 146 -14.23 -13.17 6.32
CA LYS A 146 -14.16 -14.38 5.49
C LYS A 146 -15.51 -15.06 5.58
N LEU A 147 -16.15 -15.24 4.44
CA LEU A 147 -17.46 -15.88 4.30
C LEU A 147 -17.28 -17.10 3.40
N SER A 148 -18.01 -18.17 3.68
CA SER A 148 -18.09 -19.32 2.79
C SER A 148 -19.49 -19.41 2.20
N PHE A 149 -19.61 -19.66 0.90
CA PHE A 149 -20.93 -19.86 0.29
C PHE A 149 -20.95 -21.09 -0.60
N GLN A 150 -22.12 -21.73 -0.64
CA GLN A 150 -22.36 -22.94 -1.42
C GLN A 150 -23.44 -22.77 -2.50
N ARG A 151 -24.41 -21.85 -2.31
CA ARG A 151 -25.56 -21.71 -3.22
C ARG A 151 -26.02 -20.27 -3.50
N ASN A 152 -25.81 -19.34 -2.56
CA ASN A 152 -26.29 -17.96 -2.71
C ASN A 152 -25.16 -17.06 -3.24
N THR A 153 -25.43 -16.33 -4.32
CA THR A 153 -24.45 -15.44 -4.98
C THR A 153 -24.65 -13.97 -4.62
N LEU A 154 -25.75 -13.62 -3.96
CA LEU A 154 -26.06 -12.23 -3.58
C LEU A 154 -25.48 -11.90 -2.20
N LEU A 155 -24.50 -11.01 -2.19
CA LEU A 155 -23.93 -10.42 -0.98
C LEU A 155 -24.69 -9.15 -0.63
N LYS A 156 -25.40 -9.15 0.50
CA LYS A 156 -26.06 -7.97 1.05
C LYS A 156 -25.18 -7.30 2.09
N ILE A 157 -24.89 -6.03 1.87
CA ILE A 157 -24.11 -5.15 2.73
C ILE A 157 -25.07 -4.12 3.31
N SER A 158 -25.09 -3.95 4.62
CA SER A 158 -25.99 -3.00 5.30
C SER A 158 -25.25 -2.20 6.36
N LEU A 159 -25.44 -0.89 6.36
CA LEU A 159 -24.85 0.04 7.31
C LEU A 159 -25.86 0.39 8.40
N TRP A 160 -25.41 0.37 9.65
CA TRP A 160 -26.25 0.58 10.81
C TRP A 160 -25.58 1.56 11.78
N ASP A 161 -26.35 2.50 12.30
CA ASP A 161 -25.96 3.31 13.45
C ASP A 161 -26.46 2.67 14.74
N LYS A 162 -25.57 2.52 15.71
CA LYS A 162 -25.83 2.03 17.05
C LYS A 162 -25.77 3.22 18.01
N GLY A 163 -26.90 3.89 18.19
CA GLY A 163 -27.15 4.84 19.29
C GLY A 163 -27.98 4.17 20.39
N ARG A 164 -29.02 4.86 20.90
CA ARG A 164 -30.02 4.27 21.80
C ARG A 164 -30.83 3.17 21.13
N GLN A 165 -31.17 3.37 19.85
CA GLN A 165 -31.79 2.39 18.97
C GLN A 165 -30.89 2.14 17.75
N LYS A 166 -31.10 1.01 17.08
CA LYS A 166 -30.40 0.68 15.84
C LYS A 166 -31.10 1.38 14.68
N ASN A 167 -30.44 2.34 14.07
CA ASN A 167 -30.95 3.02 12.89
C ASN A 167 -30.30 2.44 11.62
N PHE A 168 -31.11 2.17 10.60
CA PHE A 168 -30.62 1.71 9.32
C PHE A 168 -30.18 2.93 8.51
N MET A 169 -28.92 2.96 8.09
CA MET A 169 -28.34 4.11 7.39
C MET A 169 -28.31 3.93 5.86
N GLY A 170 -28.47 2.69 5.39
CA GLY A 170 -28.43 2.33 3.98
C GLY A 170 -27.87 0.93 3.76
N GLY A 171 -28.06 0.38 2.56
CA GLY A 171 -27.52 -0.90 2.18
C GLY A 171 -27.26 -0.98 0.69
N CYS A 172 -26.52 -2.00 0.28
CA CYS A 172 -26.32 -2.34 -1.11
C CYS A 172 -26.26 -3.87 -1.26
N THR A 173 -26.64 -4.35 -2.44
CA THR A 173 -26.57 -5.77 -2.80
C THR A 173 -25.66 -5.95 -4.00
N LEU A 174 -24.73 -6.90 -3.92
CA LEU A 174 -23.76 -7.18 -4.97
C LEU A 174 -23.88 -8.64 -5.40
N ASP A 175 -23.96 -8.89 -6.71
CA ASP A 175 -23.89 -10.23 -7.25
C ASP A 175 -22.43 -10.65 -7.45
N LEU A 176 -22.07 -11.77 -6.82
CA LEU A 176 -20.72 -12.32 -6.87
C LEU A 176 -20.38 -12.92 -8.25
N LEU A 177 -21.38 -13.25 -9.08
CA LEU A 177 -21.18 -13.82 -10.42
C LEU A 177 -20.62 -12.81 -11.44
N GLU A 178 -20.91 -11.52 -11.23
CA GLU A 178 -20.39 -10.44 -12.09
C GLU A 178 -18.88 -10.23 -11.89
N LEU A 179 -18.36 -10.63 -10.73
CA LEU A 179 -16.96 -10.46 -10.38
C LEU A 179 -16.12 -11.58 -10.96
N GLU A 180 -14.94 -11.23 -11.45
CA GLU A 180 -13.93 -12.20 -11.87
C GLU A 180 -13.44 -13.01 -10.65
N PRO A 181 -13.49 -14.35 -10.68
CA PRO A 181 -12.94 -15.16 -9.60
C PRO A 181 -11.43 -14.96 -9.50
N GLU A 182 -10.89 -15.23 -8.32
CA GLU A 182 -9.44 -15.26 -8.03
C GLU A 182 -8.74 -13.91 -8.22
N ARG A 183 -9.53 -12.83 -8.17
CA ARG A 183 -9.06 -11.47 -8.21
C ARG A 183 -9.73 -10.61 -7.15
N THR A 184 -9.00 -9.63 -6.65
CA THR A 184 -9.51 -8.65 -5.70
C THR A 184 -10.13 -7.47 -6.46
N HIS A 185 -11.41 -7.22 -6.24
CA HIS A 185 -12.15 -6.10 -6.81
C HIS A 185 -12.31 -5.01 -5.76
N GLU A 186 -11.63 -3.89 -5.96
CA GLU A 186 -11.75 -2.67 -5.14
C GLU A 186 -12.85 -1.78 -5.74
N ARG A 187 -13.89 -1.45 -4.96
CA ARG A 187 -15.01 -0.64 -5.45
C ARG A 187 -15.57 0.30 -4.38
N TRP A 188 -15.94 1.49 -4.83
CA TRP A 188 -16.83 2.40 -4.11
C TRP A 188 -18.26 2.10 -4.53
N GLN A 189 -19.07 1.57 -3.61
CA GLN A 189 -20.46 1.26 -3.86
C GLN A 189 -21.35 2.32 -3.20
N PRO A 190 -22.20 3.03 -3.96
CA PRO A 190 -23.23 3.89 -3.36
C PRO A 190 -24.23 3.03 -2.56
N LEU A 191 -24.77 3.60 -1.49
CA LEU A 191 -25.83 2.97 -0.71
C LEU A 191 -27.17 3.22 -1.41
N ASP A 192 -27.90 2.15 -1.75
CA ASP A 192 -29.16 2.24 -2.50
C ASP A 192 -30.26 2.89 -1.65
N ASP A 193 -30.35 2.50 -0.37
CA ASP A 193 -31.36 2.96 0.60
C ASP A 193 -30.78 3.97 1.62
N GLY A 194 -29.80 4.81 1.25
CA GLY A 194 -29.12 5.68 2.20
C GLY A 194 -28.30 6.83 1.61
N PHE A 195 -27.58 7.54 2.48
CA PHE A 195 -26.65 8.60 2.08
C PHE A 195 -25.21 8.12 2.17
N GLY A 196 -24.44 8.38 1.10
CA GLY A 196 -23.02 8.09 1.06
C GLY A 196 -22.65 6.85 0.25
N SER A 197 -21.38 6.47 0.35
CA SER A 197 -20.82 5.34 -0.37
C SER A 197 -19.88 4.56 0.55
N VAL A 198 -19.84 3.24 0.37
CA VAL A 198 -18.99 2.34 1.14
C VAL A 198 -17.87 1.84 0.24
N HIS A 199 -16.64 1.89 0.76
CA HIS A 199 -15.45 1.38 0.11
C HIS A 199 -15.08 0.01 0.68
N PHE A 200 -15.07 -0.99 -0.18
CA PHE A 200 -14.62 -2.33 0.16
C PHE A 200 -13.83 -2.96 -0.97
N ALA A 201 -12.95 -3.90 -0.60
CA ALA A 201 -12.27 -4.78 -1.53
C ALA A 201 -12.80 -6.21 -1.34
N LEU A 202 -13.30 -6.82 -2.41
CA LEU A 202 -13.91 -8.15 -2.40
C LEU A 202 -13.08 -9.11 -3.24
N THR A 203 -12.73 -10.26 -2.67
CA THR A 203 -12.02 -11.34 -3.39
C THR A 203 -12.78 -12.65 -3.26
N MET A 204 -13.13 -13.24 -4.40
CA MET A 204 -13.79 -14.55 -4.46
C MET A 204 -12.77 -15.61 -4.87
N CYS A 205 -12.58 -16.66 -4.08
CA CYS A 205 -11.66 -17.76 -4.41
C CYS A 205 -12.42 -19.08 -4.50
N ILE A 206 -12.28 -19.79 -5.62
CA ILE A 206 -12.89 -21.11 -5.82
C ILE A 206 -12.02 -22.16 -5.11
N VAL A 207 -12.64 -22.95 -4.23
CA VAL A 207 -11.96 -23.95 -3.38
C VAL A 207 -12.13 -25.38 -3.93
N GLY A 208 -12.85 -25.56 -5.04
CA GLY A 208 -13.02 -26.86 -5.70
C GLY A 208 -11.78 -27.36 -6.45
N LYS A 209 -11.54 -28.68 -6.43
CA LYS A 209 -10.46 -29.37 -7.18
C LYS A 209 -10.58 -29.19 -8.70
N GLU A 210 -11.80 -29.04 -9.21
CA GLU A 210 -12.10 -28.91 -10.66
C GLU A 210 -11.75 -27.53 -11.24
N ALA A 211 -11.40 -26.54 -10.40
CA ALA A 211 -10.93 -25.24 -10.88
C ALA A 211 -9.49 -25.28 -11.44
N ALA A 212 -8.76 -26.40 -11.26
CA ALA A 212 -7.39 -26.58 -11.74
C ALA A 212 -7.28 -26.80 -13.27
N ALA A 213 -8.38 -26.69 -14.02
CA ALA A 213 -8.46 -27.07 -15.44
C ALA A 213 -8.91 -25.94 -16.38
N ALA A 214 -8.77 -24.66 -16.00
CA ALA A 214 -8.94 -23.55 -16.94
C ALA A 214 -7.62 -23.27 -17.69
N SER A 215 -7.18 -24.24 -18.49
CA SER A 215 -6.07 -24.11 -19.42
C SER A 215 -6.30 -22.98 -20.43
N SER A 216 -5.49 -21.91 -20.40
CA SER A 216 -5.07 -21.15 -21.61
C SER A 216 -4.00 -20.07 -21.32
N ASP A 217 -2.86 -20.46 -20.74
CA ASP A 217 -1.82 -19.51 -20.30
C ASP A 217 -1.00 -18.88 -21.43
N ALA A 218 -0.70 -19.60 -22.52
CA ALA A 218 0.21 -19.05 -23.55
C ALA A 218 -0.36 -17.85 -24.33
N ARG A 219 -1.68 -17.82 -24.59
CA ARG A 219 -2.31 -16.69 -25.30
C ARG A 219 -2.43 -15.46 -24.41
N LEU A 220 -2.82 -15.63 -23.15
CA LEU A 220 -2.93 -14.53 -22.19
C LEU A 220 -1.56 -13.96 -21.83
N GLU A 221 -0.55 -14.82 -21.70
CA GLU A 221 0.83 -14.42 -21.50
C GLU A 221 1.38 -13.63 -22.70
N ASN A 222 1.14 -14.09 -23.94
CA ASN A 222 1.53 -13.34 -25.14
C ASN A 222 0.85 -11.96 -25.22
N ILE A 223 -0.44 -11.87 -24.88
CA ILE A 223 -1.16 -10.59 -24.81
C ILE A 223 -0.55 -9.69 -23.73
N ALA A 224 -0.19 -10.24 -22.56
CA ALA A 224 0.43 -9.49 -21.48
C ALA A 224 1.80 -8.95 -21.87
N VAL A 225 2.64 -9.79 -22.50
CA VAL A 225 3.95 -9.41 -23.02
C VAL A 225 3.83 -8.31 -24.06
N GLU A 226 2.91 -8.43 -25.01
CA GLU A 226 2.67 -7.38 -26.02
C GLU A 226 2.14 -6.08 -25.39
N LYS A 227 1.25 -6.20 -24.40
CA LYS A 227 0.64 -5.06 -23.70
C LYS A 227 1.66 -4.27 -22.87
N TYR A 228 2.53 -4.95 -22.13
CA TYR A 228 3.50 -4.34 -21.21
C TYR A 228 4.91 -4.22 -21.80
N SER A 229 5.10 -4.57 -23.08
CA SER A 229 6.35 -4.36 -23.79
C SER A 229 6.74 -2.87 -23.80
N TRP A 230 8.03 -2.61 -23.57
CA TRP A 230 8.59 -1.26 -23.56
C TRP A 230 8.48 -0.53 -24.92
N LEU A 231 8.31 -1.28 -26.01
CA LEU A 231 8.16 -0.76 -27.38
C LEU A 231 6.75 -0.21 -27.65
N ASN A 232 5.75 -0.57 -26.83
CA ASN A 232 4.36 -0.21 -27.09
C ASN A 232 3.99 1.11 -26.39
N ILE A 233 4.49 2.22 -26.95
CA ILE A 233 4.28 3.59 -26.41
C ILE A 233 2.80 4.00 -26.44
N LYS A 234 1.95 3.37 -27.28
CA LYS A 234 0.51 3.66 -27.36
C LYS A 234 -0.19 3.36 -26.04
N ASN A 235 0.25 2.31 -25.33
CA ASN A 235 -0.31 1.91 -24.04
C ASN A 235 0.08 2.85 -22.90
N LEU A 236 0.98 3.82 -23.12
CA LEU A 236 1.31 4.85 -22.14
C LEU A 236 0.13 5.81 -21.86
N LYS A 237 -0.82 5.92 -22.81
CA LYS A 237 -2.04 6.73 -22.62
C LYS A 237 -3.15 6.00 -21.85
N GLU A 238 -3.16 4.67 -21.86
CA GLU A 238 -4.19 3.86 -21.20
C GLU A 238 -3.77 3.46 -19.80
N ASP A 239 -4.72 3.48 -18.85
CA ASP A 239 -4.64 3.04 -17.45
C ASP A 239 -3.25 3.11 -16.76
N TRP A 240 -3.06 4.15 -15.94
CA TRP A 240 -1.90 4.33 -15.06
C TRP A 240 -2.01 3.59 -13.72
N SER A 241 -3.09 2.84 -13.51
CA SER A 241 -3.34 2.08 -12.29
C SER A 241 -2.49 0.81 -12.19
N SER A 242 -2.21 0.17 -13.33
CA SER A 242 -1.44 -1.07 -13.42
C SER A 242 -0.17 -0.86 -14.24
N VAL A 243 0.98 -1.20 -13.66
CA VAL A 243 2.32 -1.07 -14.25
C VAL A 243 2.76 -2.37 -14.92
N GLY A 244 2.23 -3.51 -14.47
CA GLY A 244 2.53 -4.83 -15.01
C GLY A 244 1.56 -5.89 -14.56
N GLN A 245 1.91 -7.14 -14.84
CA GLN A 245 1.16 -8.34 -14.49
C GLN A 245 2.12 -9.40 -13.95
N LEU A 246 1.69 -10.09 -12.90
CA LEU A 246 2.43 -11.17 -12.26
C LEU A 246 1.58 -12.44 -12.32
N SER A 247 2.09 -13.46 -12.99
CA SER A 247 1.53 -14.81 -12.98
C SER A 247 2.28 -15.67 -11.98
N VAL A 248 1.56 -16.29 -11.06
CA VAL A 248 2.11 -17.13 -9.99
C VAL A 248 1.47 -18.50 -10.08
N ARG A 249 2.25 -19.54 -10.35
CA ARG A 249 1.80 -20.92 -10.24
C ARG A 249 2.35 -21.56 -8.98
N VAL A 250 1.44 -22.00 -8.11
CA VAL A 250 1.74 -22.68 -6.86
C VAL A 250 1.61 -24.18 -7.09
N HIS A 251 2.76 -24.87 -7.14
CA HIS A 251 2.80 -26.30 -7.43
C HIS A 251 2.52 -27.13 -6.17
N GLY A 252 3.35 -26.98 -5.13
CA GLY A 252 3.24 -27.78 -3.91
C GLY A 252 4.24 -27.35 -2.83
N ALA A 253 4.21 -28.02 -1.68
CA ALA A 253 5.18 -27.85 -0.62
C ALA A 253 5.74 -29.19 -0.17
N LYS A 254 6.90 -29.18 0.50
CA LYS A 254 7.54 -30.37 1.09
C LYS A 254 8.10 -30.05 2.47
N GLY A 255 8.23 -31.07 3.31
CA GLY A 255 8.90 -30.93 4.61
C GLY A 255 8.09 -30.20 5.68
N LEU A 256 6.77 -30.06 5.50
CA LEU A 256 5.89 -29.43 6.49
C LEU A 256 5.82 -30.29 7.75
N ALA A 257 5.71 -29.65 8.92
CA ALA A 257 5.53 -30.36 10.18
C ALA A 257 4.18 -31.11 10.22
N GLY A 258 4.23 -32.42 10.47
CA GLY A 258 3.04 -33.26 10.63
C GLY A 258 2.37 -33.66 9.30
N ARG A 259 1.04 -33.75 9.31
CA ARG A 259 0.21 -34.02 8.11
C ARG A 259 -0.93 -33.00 7.98
N PRO A 260 -0.60 -31.72 7.72
CA PRO A 260 -1.60 -30.65 7.69
C PRO A 260 -2.54 -30.76 6.48
N SER A 261 -3.76 -30.27 6.62
CA SER A 261 -4.67 -29.96 5.51
C SER A 261 -4.34 -28.57 5.00
N ALA A 262 -3.23 -28.48 4.26
CA ALA A 262 -2.58 -27.22 3.98
C ALA A 262 -3.26 -26.43 2.84
N TYR A 263 -3.27 -25.10 2.97
CA TYR A 263 -3.65 -24.16 1.92
C TYR A 263 -2.71 -22.95 1.93
N CYS A 264 -2.55 -22.33 0.76
CA CYS A 264 -1.72 -21.15 0.59
C CYS A 264 -2.58 -19.90 0.44
N ILE A 265 -2.14 -18.83 1.08
CA ILE A 265 -2.66 -17.48 0.92
C ILE A 265 -1.56 -16.67 0.24
N LEU A 266 -1.89 -16.05 -0.87
CA LEU A 266 -1.02 -15.16 -1.61
C LEU A 266 -1.54 -13.73 -1.42
N GLU A 267 -0.67 -12.84 -0.95
CA GLU A 267 -0.97 -11.44 -0.71
C GLU A 267 0.01 -10.58 -1.52
N LEU A 268 -0.53 -9.75 -2.42
CA LEU A 268 0.21 -8.72 -3.15
C LEU A 268 -0.48 -7.38 -2.89
N ASP A 269 0.19 -6.49 -2.17
CA ASP A 269 -0.38 -5.23 -1.68
C ASP A 269 -1.71 -5.39 -0.92
N ASN A 270 -2.81 -4.96 -1.53
CA ASN A 270 -4.19 -5.08 -1.02
C ASN A 270 -4.95 -6.25 -1.65
N GLU A 271 -4.37 -6.92 -2.66
CA GLU A 271 -4.93 -8.12 -3.27
C GLU A 271 -4.57 -9.36 -2.44
N ARG A 272 -5.55 -10.24 -2.24
CA ARG A 272 -5.37 -11.44 -1.42
C ARG A 272 -6.20 -12.60 -1.93
N VAL A 273 -5.52 -13.62 -2.45
CA VAL A 273 -6.14 -14.83 -2.99
C VAL A 273 -5.71 -16.04 -2.17
N GLN A 274 -6.46 -17.14 -2.28
CA GLN A 274 -6.16 -18.39 -1.57
C GLN A 274 -6.37 -19.62 -2.47
N THR A 275 -5.53 -20.64 -2.26
CA THR A 275 -5.66 -21.94 -2.92
C THR A 275 -6.79 -22.77 -2.31
N HIS A 276 -7.12 -23.88 -2.99
CA HIS A 276 -7.92 -24.92 -2.39
C HIS A 276 -7.15 -25.63 -1.26
N HIS A 277 -7.90 -26.34 -0.40
CA HIS A 277 -7.31 -27.15 0.66
C HIS A 277 -6.76 -28.45 0.06
N ALA A 278 -5.46 -28.69 0.27
CA ALA A 278 -4.85 -29.96 -0.09
C ALA A 278 -5.27 -31.06 0.89
N SER A 279 -5.22 -32.31 0.44
CA SER A 279 -5.39 -33.46 1.34
C SER A 279 -4.31 -33.46 2.42
N SER A 280 -4.66 -33.99 3.61
CA SER A 280 -3.74 -34.12 4.75
C SER A 280 -2.45 -34.84 4.35
N SER A 281 -1.36 -34.09 4.22
CA SER A 281 -0.06 -34.58 3.74
C SER A 281 1.07 -33.67 4.19
N ALA A 282 2.26 -34.23 4.41
CA ALA A 282 3.50 -33.46 4.63
C ALA A 282 4.01 -32.83 3.31
N GLU A 283 3.54 -33.35 2.17
CA GLU A 283 3.84 -32.87 0.83
C GLU A 283 2.53 -32.55 0.07
N PRO A 284 1.88 -31.41 0.37
CA PRO A 284 0.66 -31.00 -0.33
C PRO A 284 0.97 -30.53 -1.75
N VAL A 285 0.07 -30.84 -2.69
CA VAL A 285 0.10 -30.39 -4.08
C VAL A 285 -1.17 -29.59 -4.36
N TRP A 286 -1.01 -28.41 -4.94
CA TRP A 286 -2.11 -27.52 -5.31
C TRP A 286 -2.24 -27.32 -6.82
N ASN A 287 -1.12 -27.17 -7.55
CA ASN A 287 -1.10 -26.89 -8.99
C ASN A 287 -2.13 -25.84 -9.42
N LYS A 288 -2.05 -24.66 -8.81
CA LYS A 288 -2.98 -23.57 -9.07
C LYS A 288 -2.25 -22.31 -9.50
N ASP A 289 -2.71 -21.71 -10.58
CA ASP A 289 -2.26 -20.45 -11.12
C ASP A 289 -3.09 -19.28 -10.56
N PHE A 290 -2.42 -18.14 -10.39
CA PHE A 290 -3.02 -16.88 -10.02
C PHE A 290 -2.40 -15.76 -10.84
N VAL A 291 -3.22 -14.77 -11.17
CA VAL A 291 -2.81 -13.61 -11.95
C VAL A 291 -3.08 -12.35 -11.14
N PHE A 292 -2.03 -11.58 -10.88
CA PHE A 292 -2.11 -10.32 -10.16
C PHE A 292 -1.79 -9.13 -11.06
N ASN A 293 -2.49 -8.02 -10.83
CA ASN A 293 -2.14 -6.76 -11.43
C ASN A 293 -1.08 -6.05 -10.58
N VAL A 294 0.10 -5.84 -11.14
CA VAL A 294 1.19 -5.17 -10.43
C VAL A 294 1.01 -3.67 -10.55
N ARG A 295 0.73 -3.01 -9.44
CA ARG A 295 0.62 -1.54 -9.36
C ARG A 295 1.97 -0.86 -9.14
N ASP A 296 2.90 -1.53 -8.46
CA ASP A 296 4.25 -1.07 -8.15
C ASP A 296 5.24 -2.26 -8.18
N VAL A 297 6.38 -2.08 -8.84
CA VAL A 297 7.43 -3.11 -9.03
C VAL A 297 8.25 -3.35 -7.75
N THR A 298 8.27 -2.40 -6.83
CA THR A 298 8.98 -2.51 -5.53
C THR A 298 8.18 -3.26 -4.46
N THR A 299 7.03 -3.79 -4.83
CA THR A 299 6.15 -4.53 -3.94
C THR A 299 6.67 -5.94 -3.70
N THR A 300 6.09 -6.59 -2.69
CA THR A 300 6.54 -7.90 -2.20
C THR A 300 5.38 -8.86 -2.22
N LEU A 301 5.54 -9.98 -2.93
CA LEU A 301 4.60 -11.09 -2.90
C LEU A 301 4.78 -11.87 -1.60
N ASP A 302 3.77 -11.85 -0.75
CA ASP A 302 3.73 -12.58 0.50
C ASP A 302 2.94 -13.87 0.34
N ILE A 303 3.59 -15.02 0.53
CA ILE A 303 2.96 -16.33 0.46
C ILE A 303 2.97 -16.96 1.85
N LYS A 304 1.79 -17.26 2.37
CA LYS A 304 1.59 -17.85 3.70
C LYS A 304 0.95 -19.22 3.57
N VAL A 305 1.55 -20.21 4.20
CA VAL A 305 1.00 -21.58 4.26
C VAL A 305 0.32 -21.75 5.61
N HIS A 306 -0.94 -22.15 5.58
CA HIS A 306 -1.75 -22.40 6.76
C HIS A 306 -2.32 -23.82 6.74
N ASP A 307 -2.55 -24.37 7.93
CA ASP A 307 -3.26 -25.61 8.17
C ASP A 307 -4.74 -25.33 8.45
N ASN A 308 -5.63 -26.10 7.83
CA ASN A 308 -7.07 -26.05 8.06
C ASN A 308 -7.57 -27.11 9.07
N SER A 309 -6.68 -27.83 9.74
CA SER A 309 -7.06 -28.82 10.76
C SER A 309 -7.79 -28.15 11.94
N MET A 310 -8.86 -28.81 12.44
CA MET A 310 -9.67 -28.30 13.57
C MET A 310 -8.84 -28.00 14.83
N VAL A 311 -7.75 -28.74 15.05
CA VAL A 311 -6.84 -28.56 16.19
C VAL A 311 -6.07 -27.23 16.12
N ASN A 312 -5.83 -26.72 14.91
CA ASN A 312 -4.98 -25.55 14.65
C ASN A 312 -5.77 -24.26 14.40
N ILE A 313 -7.11 -24.29 14.48
CA ILE A 313 -7.96 -23.10 14.36
C ILE A 313 -7.68 -22.09 15.50
N ILE A 314 -7.28 -22.58 16.68
CA ILE A 314 -6.99 -21.75 17.87
C ILE A 314 -5.64 -21.03 17.74
N SER A 315 -4.68 -21.59 17.01
CA SER A 315 -3.31 -21.06 16.87
C SER A 315 -3.05 -20.32 15.54
N ASP A 316 -4.10 -19.96 14.78
CA ASP A 316 -4.04 -19.37 13.42
C ASP A 316 -3.46 -20.33 12.36
N GLY A 317 -3.20 -21.60 12.74
CA GLY A 317 -2.72 -22.68 11.87
C GLY A 317 -1.51 -22.34 11.01
N PHE A 318 -0.70 -21.38 11.41
CA PHE A 318 0.40 -20.87 10.59
C PHE A 318 1.53 -21.91 10.49
N LEU A 319 1.83 -22.34 9.26
CA LEU A 319 2.91 -23.30 8.99
C LEU A 319 4.18 -22.61 8.49
N GLY A 320 4.07 -21.50 7.77
CA GLY A 320 5.22 -20.74 7.32
C GLY A 320 4.89 -19.59 6.37
N LYS A 321 5.84 -18.69 6.18
CA LYS A 321 5.74 -17.54 5.27
C LYS A 321 6.97 -17.44 4.38
N VAL A 322 6.76 -17.05 3.13
CA VAL A 322 7.79 -16.60 2.19
C VAL A 322 7.42 -15.20 1.71
N SER A 323 8.39 -14.29 1.63
CA SER A 323 8.20 -12.93 1.10
C SER A 323 9.17 -12.73 -0.08
N ILE A 324 8.67 -12.56 -1.29
CA ILE A 324 9.49 -12.46 -2.51
C ILE A 324 9.32 -11.06 -3.10
N PRO A 325 10.39 -10.25 -3.20
CA PRO A 325 10.31 -8.96 -3.88
C PRO A 325 10.15 -9.15 -5.39
N LEU A 326 9.21 -8.42 -5.99
CA LEU A 326 8.95 -8.51 -7.42
C LEU A 326 10.18 -8.13 -8.27
N CYS A 327 10.99 -7.19 -7.79
CA CYS A 327 12.25 -6.79 -8.44
C CYS A 327 13.27 -7.94 -8.62
N ARG A 328 13.19 -9.02 -7.84
CA ARG A 328 14.12 -10.16 -7.91
C ARG A 328 13.52 -11.38 -8.60
N VAL A 329 12.27 -11.29 -9.06
CA VAL A 329 11.61 -12.40 -9.75
C VAL A 329 12.32 -12.64 -11.08
N ARG A 330 12.82 -13.86 -11.27
CA ARG A 330 13.32 -14.34 -12.56
C ARG A 330 12.18 -15.08 -13.24
N SER A 331 11.81 -14.63 -14.43
CA SER A 331 10.65 -15.15 -15.15
C SER A 331 10.83 -16.63 -15.48
N THR A 332 9.74 -17.40 -15.34
CA THR A 332 9.56 -18.78 -15.85
C THR A 332 10.43 -19.87 -15.22
N GLU A 333 11.12 -19.56 -14.11
CA GLU A 333 11.89 -20.57 -13.39
C GLU A 333 11.09 -21.22 -12.27
N LEU A 334 11.03 -22.55 -12.27
CA LEU A 334 10.48 -23.35 -11.20
C LEU A 334 11.49 -23.44 -10.05
N ARG A 335 11.19 -22.85 -8.89
CA ARG A 335 12.14 -22.74 -7.77
C ARG A 335 11.55 -23.11 -6.42
N TRP A 336 12.38 -23.69 -5.55
CA TRP A 336 12.05 -23.98 -4.15
C TRP A 336 12.38 -22.78 -3.28
N TYR A 337 11.42 -22.36 -2.46
CA TYR A 337 11.59 -21.30 -1.47
C TYR A 337 11.45 -21.89 -0.06
N ALA A 338 12.43 -21.62 0.81
CA ALA A 338 12.38 -22.05 2.22
C ALA A 338 11.32 -21.27 2.99
N LEU A 339 10.45 -21.98 3.73
CA LEU A 339 9.42 -21.37 4.56
C LEU A 339 10.02 -20.83 5.85
N LYS A 340 9.67 -19.59 6.21
CA LYS A 340 10.10 -18.94 7.45
C LYS A 340 9.03 -19.02 8.53
N ASP A 341 9.45 -18.99 9.79
CA ASP A 341 8.54 -18.94 10.93
C ASP A 341 7.88 -17.54 11.09
N ARG A 342 7.00 -17.36 12.07
CA ARG A 342 6.24 -16.14 12.33
C ARG A 342 7.15 -14.94 12.64
N SER A 343 8.33 -15.17 13.23
CA SER A 343 9.34 -14.13 13.46
C SER A 343 10.10 -13.73 12.19
N LYS A 344 9.96 -14.50 11.10
CA LYS A 344 10.65 -14.36 9.81
C LYS A 344 12.20 -14.45 9.88
N ARG A 345 12.76 -14.76 11.05
CA ARG A 345 14.21 -14.88 11.26
C ARG A 345 14.71 -16.30 11.00
N ASN A 346 13.93 -17.30 11.41
CA ASN A 346 14.31 -18.71 11.39
C ASN A 346 13.46 -19.51 10.39
N CYS A 347 13.95 -20.69 10.01
CA CYS A 347 13.18 -21.68 9.26
C CYS A 347 11.89 -22.03 10.02
N ALA A 348 10.82 -22.27 9.27
CA ALA A 348 9.56 -22.75 9.81
C ALA A 348 9.70 -24.14 10.46
N LYS A 349 8.74 -24.50 11.29
CA LYS A 349 8.69 -25.81 11.95
C LYS A 349 8.48 -26.91 10.90
N GLY A 350 9.33 -27.94 10.93
CA GLY A 350 9.23 -29.09 10.04
C GLY A 350 10.60 -29.68 9.67
N ASN A 351 10.58 -30.65 8.77
CA ASN A 351 11.80 -31.21 8.19
C ASN A 351 12.14 -30.45 6.91
N CYS A 352 12.81 -29.30 7.07
CA CYS A 352 13.19 -28.41 5.96
C CYS A 352 11.99 -27.95 5.10
N PRO A 353 11.02 -27.23 5.71
CA PRO A 353 9.80 -26.84 5.01
C PRO A 353 10.09 -25.89 3.85
N ARG A 354 9.62 -26.24 2.66
CA ARG A 354 9.84 -25.50 1.41
C ARG A 354 8.61 -25.53 0.52
N ILE A 355 8.43 -24.48 -0.28
CA ILE A 355 7.34 -24.34 -1.24
C ILE A 355 7.89 -24.20 -2.66
N LEU A 356 7.26 -24.88 -3.62
CA LEU A 356 7.61 -24.88 -5.03
C LEU A 356 6.73 -23.89 -5.78
N LEU A 357 7.36 -22.90 -6.40
CA LEU A 357 6.68 -21.80 -7.07
C LEU A 357 7.29 -21.57 -8.45
N GLU A 358 6.44 -21.16 -9.38
CA GLU A 358 6.81 -20.68 -10.70
C GLU A 358 6.25 -19.25 -10.82
N LEU A 359 7.13 -18.28 -11.04
CA LEU A 359 6.79 -16.87 -11.05
C LEU A 359 7.15 -16.28 -12.42
N ASN A 360 6.22 -15.52 -13.01
CA ASN A 360 6.46 -14.78 -14.24
C ASN A 360 5.98 -13.35 -14.09
N MET A 361 6.90 -12.40 -14.20
CA MET A 361 6.62 -10.98 -14.05
C MET A 361 6.87 -10.25 -15.37
N VAL A 362 5.85 -9.56 -15.86
CA VAL A 362 5.94 -8.69 -17.05
C VAL A 362 5.51 -7.30 -16.66
N TRP A 363 6.31 -6.28 -16.96
CA TRP A 363 6.02 -4.89 -16.57
C TRP A 363 6.60 -3.89 -17.57
N HIS A 364 5.97 -2.72 -17.64
CA HIS A 364 6.41 -1.65 -18.52
C HIS A 364 7.40 -0.72 -17.81
N PRO A 365 8.65 -0.57 -18.29
CA PRO A 365 9.69 0.18 -17.58
C PRO A 365 9.34 1.65 -17.30
N ILE A 366 8.87 2.39 -18.31
CA ILE A 366 8.56 3.82 -18.18
C ILE A 366 7.39 4.07 -17.21
N LYS A 367 6.34 3.24 -17.24
CA LYS A 367 5.24 3.34 -16.28
C LYS A 367 5.72 3.06 -14.85
N ALA A 368 6.61 2.08 -14.70
CA ALA A 368 7.19 1.76 -13.39
C ALA A 368 8.02 2.91 -12.85
N THR A 369 8.91 3.50 -13.65
CA THR A 369 9.75 4.63 -13.20
C THR A 369 8.90 5.84 -12.82
N ALA A 370 7.86 6.16 -13.61
CA ALA A 370 6.95 7.25 -13.31
C ALA A 370 6.11 6.99 -12.03
N LYS A 371 5.72 5.74 -11.75
CA LYS A 371 4.99 5.37 -10.54
C LYS A 371 5.83 5.55 -9.27
N MET A 372 7.16 5.42 -9.33
CA MET A 372 8.05 5.61 -8.16
C MET A 372 7.95 7.01 -7.54
N PHE A 373 7.53 8.03 -8.30
CA PHE A 373 7.35 9.40 -7.81
C PHE A 373 5.94 9.71 -7.29
N ARG A 374 5.07 8.70 -7.25
CA ARG A 374 3.72 8.80 -6.68
C ARG A 374 3.70 8.16 -5.30
N PRO A 375 2.77 8.53 -4.41
CA PRO A 375 2.71 7.91 -3.09
C PRO A 375 2.52 6.39 -3.19
N LYS A 376 3.30 5.66 -2.38
CA LYS A 376 3.19 4.20 -2.29
C LYS A 376 1.84 3.80 -1.71
N GLU A 377 1.25 2.75 -2.26
CA GLU A 377 -0.07 2.30 -1.81
C GLU A 377 -0.02 1.76 -0.39
N VAL A 378 -0.93 2.27 0.44
CA VAL A 378 -1.00 1.91 1.84
C VAL A 378 -1.81 0.63 1.98
N LYS A 379 -1.21 -0.40 2.59
CA LYS A 379 -1.94 -1.62 2.97
C LYS A 379 -3.11 -1.26 3.88
N TYR A 380 -4.33 -1.64 3.53
CA TYR A 380 -5.52 -1.29 4.32
C TYR A 380 -5.45 -1.84 5.75
N ILE A 381 -4.94 -3.06 5.88
CA ILE A 381 -4.85 -3.76 7.15
C ILE A 381 -3.41 -3.70 7.64
N LYS A 382 -3.14 -2.73 8.51
CA LYS A 382 -1.88 -2.67 9.27
C LYS A 382 -2.07 -3.39 10.59
N LYS A 383 -1.08 -4.20 10.99
CA LYS A 383 -1.02 -4.70 12.36
C LYS A 383 -0.73 -3.51 13.27
N SER A 384 -1.48 -3.34 14.35
CA SER A 384 -1.20 -2.31 15.34
C SER A 384 0.19 -2.55 15.93
N LYS A 385 1.06 -1.54 15.89
CA LYS A 385 2.35 -1.57 16.58
C LYS A 385 2.06 -1.71 18.06
N LYS A 386 2.62 -2.73 18.70
CA LYS A 386 2.52 -2.88 20.16
C LYS A 386 3.51 -1.91 20.78
N PHE A 387 3.09 -1.18 21.81
CA PHE A 387 4.02 -0.38 22.60
C PHE A 387 4.99 -1.34 23.29
N ASP A 388 6.26 -1.30 22.86
CA ASP A 388 7.31 -2.10 23.45
C ASP A 388 8.29 -1.16 24.14
N ILE A 389 8.27 -1.20 25.48
CA ILE A 389 9.12 -0.37 26.33
C ILE A 389 10.59 -0.68 26.07
N ALA A 390 10.95 -1.94 25.80
CA ALA A 390 12.33 -2.33 25.53
C ALA A 390 12.86 -1.69 24.23
N LEU A 391 12.01 -1.58 23.21
CA LEU A 391 12.37 -0.91 21.95
C LEU A 391 12.68 0.58 22.18
N VAL A 392 11.92 1.24 23.07
CA VAL A 392 12.17 2.64 23.43
C VAL A 392 13.54 2.78 24.08
N TYR A 393 13.86 1.94 25.08
CA TYR A 393 15.16 1.98 25.74
C TYR A 393 16.34 1.70 24.80
N ASN A 394 16.20 0.72 23.89
CA ASN A 394 17.22 0.44 22.89
C ASN A 394 17.46 1.63 21.94
N ASN A 395 16.40 2.36 21.57
CA ASN A 395 16.53 3.52 20.71
C ASN A 395 17.09 4.77 21.44
N VAL A 396 17.02 4.82 22.78
CA VAL A 396 17.58 5.95 23.56
C VAL A 396 19.10 6.02 23.45
N GLU A 397 19.79 4.88 23.37
CA GLU A 397 21.24 4.84 23.16
C GLU A 397 21.61 5.46 21.80
N PHE A 398 20.91 5.07 20.74
CA PHE A 398 21.09 5.67 19.41
C PHE A 398 20.86 7.20 19.41
N ILE A 399 19.82 7.68 20.12
CA ILE A 399 19.55 9.11 20.24
C ILE A 399 20.72 9.81 20.92
N ARG A 400 21.19 9.26 22.06
CA ARG A 400 22.32 9.80 22.80
C ARG A 400 23.56 9.87 21.91
N ASP A 401 23.89 8.79 21.22
CA ASP A 401 25.07 8.72 20.36
C ASP A 401 24.97 9.70 19.19
N THR A 402 23.79 9.84 18.60
CA THR A 402 23.54 10.83 17.55
C THR A 402 23.71 12.26 18.07
N PHE A 403 23.23 12.57 19.28
CA PHE A 403 23.43 13.88 19.90
C PHE A 403 24.90 14.14 20.24
N ILE A 404 25.62 13.16 20.77
CA ILE A 404 27.06 13.27 21.04
C ILE A 404 27.80 13.52 19.73
N PHE A 405 27.51 12.76 18.68
CA PHE A 405 28.10 12.96 17.35
C PHE A 405 27.81 14.36 16.79
N LEU A 406 26.57 14.87 16.93
CA LEU A 406 26.23 16.24 16.52
C LEU A 406 26.99 17.30 17.32
N LEU A 407 27.14 17.10 18.63
CA LEU A 407 27.93 17.98 19.48
C LEU A 407 29.41 17.95 19.08
N GLU A 408 29.98 16.77 18.81
CA GLU A 408 31.36 16.61 18.33
C GLU A 408 31.58 17.31 16.99
N ILE A 409 30.63 17.18 16.05
CA ILE A 409 30.67 17.92 14.79
C ILE A 409 30.67 19.42 15.05
N ASN A 410 29.77 19.91 15.90
CA ASN A 410 29.64 21.34 16.20
C ASN A 410 30.91 21.89 16.87
N GLU A 411 31.48 21.16 17.82
CA GLU A 411 32.77 21.51 18.43
C GLU A 411 33.89 21.46 17.39
N GLY A 412 33.94 20.43 16.54
CA GLY A 412 34.89 20.34 15.43
C GLY A 412 34.83 21.53 14.48
N TYR A 413 33.63 22.00 14.13
CA TYR A 413 33.44 23.22 13.33
C TYR A 413 34.00 24.46 14.03
N LYS A 414 33.75 24.65 15.33
CA LYS A 414 34.30 25.79 16.09
C LYS A 414 35.84 25.75 16.08
N ARG A 415 36.43 24.60 16.38
CA ARG A 415 37.90 24.42 16.39
C ARG A 415 38.54 24.75 15.04
N LEU A 416 37.85 24.42 13.94
CA LEU A 416 38.29 24.73 12.58
C LEU A 416 38.32 26.24 12.31
N PHE A 417 37.32 27.00 12.80
CA PHE A 417 37.23 28.45 12.61
C PHE A 417 38.10 29.24 13.59
N GLU A 418 38.36 28.70 14.78
CA GLU A 418 39.21 29.31 15.80
C GLU A 418 40.71 29.06 15.58
N TRP A 419 41.09 28.32 14.53
CA TRP A 419 42.47 27.99 14.18
C TRP A 419 43.25 27.26 15.28
N GLU A 420 42.56 26.47 16.11
CA GLU A 420 43.19 25.70 17.20
C GLU A 420 44.27 24.74 16.66
N SER A 421 44.02 24.16 15.48
CA SER A 421 45.03 23.45 14.69
C SER A 421 45.37 24.21 13.42
N ARG A 422 46.57 24.79 13.38
CA ARG A 422 47.00 25.72 12.32
C ARG A 422 47.09 25.06 10.95
N GLU A 423 47.51 23.79 10.89
CA GLU A 423 47.67 23.03 9.66
C GLU A 423 46.33 22.62 9.05
N PHE A 424 45.46 21.99 9.83
CA PHE A 424 44.13 21.55 9.37
C PHE A 424 43.24 22.73 8.96
N SER A 425 43.26 23.83 9.72
CA SER A 425 42.47 25.03 9.41
C SER A 425 42.94 25.69 8.10
N CYS A 426 44.26 25.71 7.85
CA CYS A 426 44.84 26.21 6.61
C CYS A 426 44.44 25.35 5.40
N ILE A 427 44.54 24.01 5.53
CA ILE A 427 44.12 23.07 4.49
C ILE A 427 42.62 23.23 4.22
N ALA A 428 41.79 23.29 5.26
CA ALA A 428 40.35 23.45 5.13
C ALA A 428 39.98 24.77 4.44
N LEU A 429 40.64 25.88 4.80
CA LEU A 429 40.45 27.18 4.13
C LEU A 429 40.85 27.09 2.65
N THR A 430 41.98 26.46 2.33
CA THR A 430 42.45 26.30 0.96
C THR A 430 41.47 25.46 0.13
N CYS A 431 41.03 24.33 0.68
CA CYS A 431 39.99 23.49 0.06
C CYS A 431 38.67 24.24 -0.12
N TRP A 432 38.26 25.06 0.84
CA TRP A 432 37.04 25.88 0.74
C TRP A 432 37.13 26.90 -0.38
N VAL A 433 38.24 27.64 -0.46
CA VAL A 433 38.46 28.64 -1.53
C VAL A 433 38.51 27.95 -2.90
N LEU A 434 39.24 26.84 -3.03
CA LEU A 434 39.30 26.06 -4.26
C LEU A 434 37.93 25.50 -4.65
N PHE A 435 37.19 24.95 -3.69
CA PHE A 435 35.85 24.45 -3.91
C PHE A 435 34.97 25.56 -4.50
N TRP A 436 34.81 26.70 -3.83
CA TRP A 436 33.93 27.75 -4.33
C TRP A 436 34.42 28.45 -5.60
N PHE A 437 35.74 28.46 -5.85
CA PHE A 437 36.29 28.99 -7.10
C PHE A 437 35.93 28.12 -8.31
N PHE A 438 36.00 26.79 -8.18
CA PHE A 438 35.72 25.87 -9.28
C PHE A 438 34.29 25.35 -9.30
N PHE A 439 33.57 25.40 -8.18
CA PHE A 439 32.25 24.79 -8.03
C PHE A 439 31.17 25.53 -8.82
N GLN A 440 30.62 24.84 -9.81
CA GLN A 440 29.45 25.26 -10.58
C GLN A 440 28.26 24.36 -10.24
N ILE A 441 27.05 24.90 -10.31
CA ILE A 441 25.82 24.23 -9.84
C ILE A 441 25.58 22.88 -10.54
N TRP A 442 25.93 22.75 -11.82
CA TRP A 442 25.79 21.50 -12.57
C TRP A 442 26.71 20.37 -12.09
N MET A 443 27.74 20.67 -11.29
CA MET A 443 28.59 19.67 -10.66
C MET A 443 27.97 19.08 -9.39
N LEU A 444 26.93 19.69 -8.82
CA LEU A 444 26.26 19.18 -7.63
C LEU A 444 25.68 17.76 -7.83
N PRO A 445 24.93 17.45 -8.91
CA PRO A 445 24.47 16.09 -9.14
C PRO A 445 25.60 15.10 -9.43
N LEU A 446 26.72 15.56 -10.03
CA LEU A 446 27.91 14.72 -10.24
C LEU A 446 28.63 14.38 -8.94
N LEU A 447 28.70 15.34 -8.00
CA LEU A 447 29.21 15.11 -6.65
C LEU A 447 28.37 14.05 -5.93
N LEU A 448 27.03 14.12 -6.03
CA LEU A 448 26.11 13.14 -5.48
C LEU A 448 26.21 11.76 -6.15
N LEU A 449 26.82 11.67 -7.34
CA LEU A 449 27.03 10.44 -8.08
C LEU A 449 28.32 9.71 -7.65
N LEU A 450 29.26 10.38 -6.98
CA LEU A 450 30.51 9.78 -6.50
C LEU A 450 30.29 8.56 -5.57
N PRO A 451 29.37 8.57 -4.59
CA PRO A 451 29.10 7.39 -3.79
C PRO A 451 28.61 6.21 -4.64
N PHE A 452 27.76 6.46 -5.64
CA PHE A 452 27.29 5.42 -6.57
C PHE A 452 28.44 4.85 -7.40
N LEU A 453 29.38 5.67 -7.85
CA LEU A 453 30.57 5.17 -8.54
C LEU A 453 31.48 4.36 -7.61
N TYR A 454 31.70 4.83 -6.38
CA TYR A 454 32.52 4.11 -5.40
C TYR A 454 31.97 2.71 -5.10
N PHE A 455 30.67 2.61 -4.81
CA PHE A 455 30.03 1.33 -4.52
C PHE A 455 29.74 0.50 -5.78
N GLY A 456 29.56 1.11 -6.95
CA GLY A 456 29.34 0.42 -8.22
C GLY A 456 30.63 -0.11 -8.86
N LEU A 457 31.76 0.58 -8.70
CA LEU A 457 33.09 0.17 -9.20
C LEU A 457 33.76 -0.87 -8.32
N ARG A 458 33.41 -0.94 -7.03
CA ARG A 458 33.63 -2.15 -6.23
C ARG A 458 32.73 -3.22 -6.83
N LEU A 459 33.25 -3.96 -7.83
CA LEU A 459 32.55 -5.08 -8.44
C LEU A 459 31.91 -5.89 -7.31
N PRO A 460 30.60 -6.16 -7.36
CA PRO A 460 30.06 -7.22 -6.55
C PRO A 460 30.70 -8.49 -7.11
N SER A 461 31.77 -8.98 -6.46
CA SER A 461 32.14 -10.38 -6.59
C SER A 461 30.86 -11.15 -6.36
N HIS A 462 30.47 -11.91 -7.38
CA HIS A 462 29.37 -12.86 -7.34
C HIS A 462 29.77 -14.00 -6.38
N ASP A 463 29.86 -13.68 -5.09
CA ASP A 463 30.07 -14.65 -4.03
C ASP A 463 28.78 -14.70 -3.22
N ASP A 464 27.90 -15.54 -3.74
CA ASP A 464 26.65 -16.00 -3.13
C ASP A 464 26.97 -16.91 -1.93
N SER A 465 27.94 -16.56 -1.08
CA SER A 465 28.33 -17.31 0.11
C SER A 465 29.47 -16.62 0.88
N SER A 466 29.20 -15.47 1.50
CA SER A 466 29.98 -15.10 2.69
C SER A 466 29.07 -15.12 3.90
N ASP A 467 29.19 -16.24 4.61
CA ASP A 467 28.74 -16.43 5.97
C ASP A 467 29.22 -15.26 6.83
N ILE A 468 28.32 -14.32 7.12
CA ILE A 468 28.33 -13.69 8.44
C ILE A 468 27.70 -14.73 9.37
N ASN A 469 28.53 -15.70 9.74
CA ASN A 469 28.36 -16.50 10.93
C ASN A 469 28.65 -15.60 12.14
N GLN A 470 27.88 -14.52 12.29
CA GLN A 470 27.63 -13.96 13.60
C GLN A 470 26.49 -14.79 14.17
N ASN A 471 26.86 -15.93 14.75
CA ASN A 471 26.32 -16.27 16.06
C ASN A 471 26.77 -15.17 17.03
N SER A 472 26.28 -13.95 16.83
CA SER A 472 25.95 -13.09 17.95
C SER A 472 24.63 -13.67 18.43
N GLU A 473 24.76 -14.70 19.25
CA GLU A 473 23.83 -14.97 20.32
C GLU A 473 23.66 -13.62 21.03
N VAL A 474 22.69 -12.83 20.57
CA VAL A 474 22.16 -11.74 21.36
C VAL A 474 21.49 -12.48 22.49
N VAL A 475 22.28 -12.71 23.54
CA VAL A 475 21.77 -13.02 24.86
C VAL A 475 20.76 -11.93 25.13
N GLU A 476 19.48 -12.24 24.93
CA GLU A 476 18.42 -11.47 25.56
C GLU A 476 18.83 -11.41 27.04
N PRO A 477 19.01 -10.22 27.62
CA PRO A 477 19.16 -10.15 29.05
C PRO A 477 17.91 -10.79 29.64
N GLU A 478 18.09 -11.96 30.26
CA GLU A 478 17.12 -12.58 31.14
C GLU A 478 16.51 -11.48 32.00
N PRO A 479 15.18 -11.36 32.09
CA PRO A 479 14.57 -10.33 32.92
C PRO A 479 15.01 -10.57 34.36
N HIS A 480 15.95 -9.76 34.84
CA HIS A 480 16.28 -9.71 36.25
C HIS A 480 15.00 -9.38 36.99
N ASN A 481 14.52 -10.38 37.73
CA ASN A 481 13.42 -10.32 38.67
C ASN A 481 13.84 -9.46 39.87
N GLU A 482 14.16 -8.19 39.64
CA GLU A 482 14.24 -7.22 40.72
C GLU A 482 12.82 -6.72 40.99
N LYS A 483 12.23 -7.32 42.03
CA LYS A 483 11.15 -6.71 42.79
C LYS A 483 11.68 -5.39 43.36
N ASN A 484 11.57 -4.31 42.59
CA ASN A 484 11.71 -2.95 43.11
C ASN A 484 10.50 -2.12 42.69
N ASP A 485 9.60 -2.06 43.66
CA ASP A 485 8.79 -0.92 44.06
C ASP A 485 8.03 -0.14 42.98
N LYS A 486 6.74 -0.48 42.97
CA LYS A 486 5.59 0.32 42.57
C LYS A 486 5.70 1.75 43.11
N SER A 487 6.43 2.65 42.44
CA SER A 487 6.49 4.06 42.83
C SER A 487 6.66 5.06 41.68
N ILE A 488 7.02 4.63 40.45
CA ILE A 488 7.23 5.58 39.33
C ILE A 488 6.25 5.36 38.16
N THR A 489 5.62 4.19 38.08
CA THR A 489 4.60 3.87 37.08
C THR A 489 3.30 4.67 37.23
N GLY A 490 3.07 5.29 38.40
CA GLY A 490 1.90 6.16 38.65
C GLY A 490 2.04 7.59 38.12
N ARG A 491 3.25 8.09 37.83
CA ARG A 491 3.49 9.48 37.41
C ARG A 491 3.73 9.68 35.91
N MET A 492 3.89 8.60 35.14
CA MET A 492 4.05 8.66 33.66
C MET A 492 2.79 8.26 32.88
N LEU A 493 1.63 8.17 33.54
CA LEU A 493 0.37 7.78 32.91
C LEU A 493 -0.26 8.86 32.00
N GLY A 494 0.48 9.93 31.66
CA GLY A 494 0.01 11.05 30.83
C GLY A 494 0.89 11.40 29.63
N LEU A 495 2.02 10.72 29.39
CA LEU A 495 2.94 11.00 28.28
C LEU A 495 3.19 9.87 27.24
N PRO A 496 2.39 8.78 27.13
CA PRO A 496 2.69 7.73 26.16
C PRO A 496 2.55 8.20 24.70
N GLU A 497 1.65 9.14 24.38
CA GLU A 497 1.46 9.60 22.99
C GLU A 497 2.61 10.48 22.49
N MET A 498 3.15 11.36 23.33
CA MET A 498 4.28 12.21 22.96
C MET A 498 5.57 11.39 22.80
N THR A 499 5.79 10.38 23.64
CA THR A 499 6.95 9.49 23.51
C THR A 499 6.82 8.54 22.31
N LEU A 500 5.61 8.04 22.03
CA LEU A 500 5.32 7.27 20.82
C LEU A 500 5.56 8.06 19.53
N THR A 501 5.10 9.32 19.47
CA THR A 501 5.30 10.16 18.28
C THR A 501 6.77 10.51 18.04
N ILE A 502 7.54 10.78 19.10
CA ILE A 502 8.99 11.02 18.98
C ILE A 502 9.70 9.75 18.50
N THR A 503 9.39 8.59 19.10
CA THR A 503 10.01 7.32 18.70
C THR A 503 9.66 6.91 17.28
N ASP A 504 8.39 7.07 16.87
CA ASP A 504 7.97 6.84 15.48
C ASP A 504 8.64 7.81 14.50
N GLY A 505 8.86 9.07 14.90
CA GLY A 505 9.60 10.05 14.11
C GLY A 505 11.07 9.65 13.89
N ILE A 506 11.74 9.17 14.94
CA ILE A 506 13.13 8.71 14.86
C ILE A 506 13.23 7.45 14.00
N GLU A 507 12.34 6.48 14.19
CA GLU A 507 12.29 5.26 13.37
C GLU A 507 12.05 5.58 11.89
N TYR A 508 11.19 6.57 11.60
CA TYR A 508 10.99 7.06 10.25
C TYR A 508 12.27 7.67 9.65
N ILE A 509 12.98 8.52 10.39
CA ILE A 509 14.25 9.14 9.93
C ILE A 509 15.31 8.06 9.71
N ALA A 510 15.46 7.13 10.65
CA ALA A 510 16.39 6.01 10.52
C ALA A 510 16.06 5.17 9.27
N SER A 511 14.79 4.81 9.07
CA SER A 511 14.34 4.07 7.88
C SER A 511 14.65 4.83 6.58
N VAL A 512 14.43 6.14 6.53
CA VAL A 512 14.78 6.99 5.37
C VAL A 512 16.28 7.00 5.10
N ALA A 513 17.11 7.12 6.14
CA ALA A 513 18.57 7.08 6.01
C ALA A 513 19.06 5.72 5.52
N GLU A 514 18.54 4.62 6.09
CA GLU A 514 18.86 3.25 5.65
C GLU A 514 18.50 3.02 4.18
N ARG A 515 17.30 3.45 3.77
CA ARG A 515 16.85 3.36 2.38
C ARG A 515 17.78 4.10 1.42
N PHE A 516 18.24 5.29 1.81
CA PHE A 516 19.21 6.05 1.03
C PHE A 516 20.56 5.33 0.91
N VAL A 517 21.08 4.77 2.01
CA VAL A 517 22.31 3.95 1.98
C VAL A 517 22.14 2.72 1.09
N ASN A 518 20.99 2.05 1.18
CA ASN A 518 20.64 0.88 0.36
C ASN A 518 20.53 1.22 -1.14
N LEU A 519 20.06 2.43 -1.47
CA LEU A 519 20.06 2.95 -2.84
C LEU A 519 21.49 3.13 -3.37
N VAL A 520 22.37 3.73 -2.58
CA VAL A 520 23.77 3.97 -2.97
C VAL A 520 24.57 2.65 -3.06
N THR A 521 24.22 1.65 -2.24
CA THR A 521 24.89 0.33 -2.18
C THR A 521 24.31 -0.69 -3.18
N PHE A 522 23.48 -0.26 -4.14
CA PHE A 522 22.90 -1.14 -5.18
C PHE A 522 22.13 -2.36 -4.67
N LYS A 523 21.47 -2.27 -3.49
CA LYS A 523 20.65 -3.37 -2.97
C LYS A 523 19.44 -3.68 -3.88
N VAL A 524 18.97 -2.68 -4.62
CA VAL A 524 17.96 -2.80 -5.69
C VAL A 524 18.55 -2.17 -6.96
N PRO A 525 19.22 -2.96 -7.83
CA PRO A 525 19.98 -2.43 -8.97
C PRO A 525 19.18 -1.51 -9.90
N PHE A 526 17.92 -1.85 -10.16
CA PHE A 526 17.03 -1.05 -11.02
C PHE A 526 16.82 0.39 -10.50
N LEU A 527 16.56 0.56 -9.19
CA LEU A 527 16.34 1.88 -8.60
C LEU A 527 17.64 2.69 -8.52
N SER A 528 18.76 2.04 -8.21
CA SER A 528 20.07 2.70 -8.19
C SER A 528 20.49 3.19 -9.57
N GLN A 529 20.27 2.39 -10.62
CA GLN A 529 20.51 2.79 -12.02
C GLN A 529 19.60 3.95 -12.43
N LEU A 530 18.32 3.92 -12.04
CA LEU A 530 17.40 5.03 -12.29
C LEU A 530 17.87 6.32 -11.61
N ALA A 531 18.32 6.25 -10.36
CA ALA A 531 18.88 7.40 -9.64
C ALA A 531 20.12 7.97 -10.36
N ILE A 532 21.01 7.13 -10.87
CA ILE A 532 22.18 7.55 -11.66
C ILE A 532 21.75 8.26 -12.94
N VAL A 533 20.80 7.69 -13.70
CA VAL A 533 20.29 8.32 -14.94
C VAL A 533 19.64 9.68 -14.64
N LEU A 534 18.88 9.79 -13.55
CA LEU A 534 18.26 11.04 -13.13
C LEU A 534 19.30 12.08 -12.69
N LEU A 535 20.35 11.69 -11.97
CA LEU A 535 21.44 12.57 -11.56
C LEU A 535 22.25 13.06 -12.77
N LEU A 536 22.55 12.18 -13.73
CA LEU A 536 23.21 12.54 -14.99
C LEU A 536 22.35 13.48 -15.84
N GLY A 537 21.05 13.20 -15.95
CA GLY A 537 20.10 14.07 -16.63
C GLY A 537 20.00 15.45 -15.95
N ALA A 538 19.96 15.48 -14.62
CA ALA A 538 19.96 16.73 -13.87
C ALA A 538 21.25 17.54 -14.07
N ALA A 539 22.42 16.87 -14.09
CA ALA A 539 23.71 17.53 -14.39
C ALA A 539 23.69 18.14 -15.80
N LEU A 540 23.20 17.41 -16.80
CA LEU A 540 23.09 17.90 -18.17
C LEU A 540 22.14 19.10 -18.28
N VAL A 541 20.98 19.04 -17.64
CA VAL A 541 20.01 20.14 -17.64
C VAL A 541 20.58 21.38 -16.96
N LEU A 542 21.27 21.24 -15.82
CA LEU A 542 21.92 22.35 -15.13
C LEU A 542 23.13 22.92 -15.89
N TYR A 543 23.76 22.12 -16.76
CA TYR A 543 24.84 22.57 -17.63
C TYR A 543 24.30 23.41 -18.79
N VAL A 544 23.19 22.99 -19.41
CA VAL A 544 22.59 23.67 -20.57
C VAL A 544 21.74 24.87 -20.17
N VAL A 545 20.94 24.73 -19.11
CA VAL A 545 19.96 25.74 -18.69
C VAL A 545 20.47 26.45 -17.44
N PRO A 546 20.61 27.80 -17.45
CA PRO A 546 20.98 28.54 -16.27
C PRO A 546 19.98 28.30 -15.13
N PHE A 547 20.52 28.08 -13.93
CA PHE A 547 19.74 27.71 -12.74
C PHE A 547 18.56 28.66 -12.44
N ASN A 548 18.71 29.95 -12.71
CA ASN A 548 17.68 30.96 -12.48
C ASN A 548 16.39 30.66 -13.27
N TYR A 549 16.50 30.21 -14.52
CA TYR A 549 15.33 29.85 -15.34
C TYR A 549 14.63 28.60 -14.81
N LEU A 550 15.40 27.63 -14.31
CA LEU A 550 14.83 26.43 -13.69
C LEU A 550 14.06 26.78 -12.41
N LEU A 551 14.58 27.69 -11.58
CA LEU A 551 13.87 28.15 -10.37
C LEU A 551 12.57 28.89 -10.71
N ILE A 552 12.59 29.77 -11.72
CA ILE A 552 11.38 30.47 -12.18
C ILE A 552 10.34 29.47 -12.70
N ALA A 553 10.75 28.55 -13.57
CA ALA A 553 9.87 27.51 -14.10
C ALA A 553 9.31 26.59 -12.99
N PHE A 554 10.16 26.20 -12.04
CA PHE A 554 9.76 25.41 -10.88
C PHE A 554 8.75 26.15 -10.01
N GLY A 555 8.95 27.46 -9.77
CA GLY A 555 8.00 28.30 -9.06
C GLY A 555 6.63 28.31 -9.75
N ILE A 556 6.61 28.66 -11.05
CA ILE A 556 5.38 28.67 -11.85
C ILE A 556 4.67 27.31 -11.80
N TYR A 557 5.39 26.22 -12.04
CA TYR A 557 4.84 24.87 -11.97
C TYR A 557 4.26 24.54 -10.59
N LYS A 558 4.98 24.83 -9.50
CA LYS A 558 4.57 24.48 -8.14
C LYS A 558 3.31 25.23 -7.69
N PHE A 559 3.12 26.47 -8.13
CA PHE A 559 1.91 27.25 -7.88
C PHE A 559 0.75 26.88 -8.82
N THR A 560 1.02 26.46 -10.05
CA THR A 560 -0.03 26.12 -11.03
C THR A 560 -0.48 24.65 -11.01
N ARG A 561 0.32 23.72 -10.46
CA ARG A 561 0.07 22.27 -10.54
C ARG A 561 -1.28 21.80 -10.00
N LYS A 562 -1.79 22.40 -8.92
CA LYS A 562 -3.10 22.03 -8.33
C LYS A 562 -4.27 22.58 -9.15
N TYR A 563 -4.06 23.70 -9.84
CA TYR A 563 -5.06 24.27 -10.73
C TYR A 563 -5.19 23.43 -12.02
N LEU A 564 -4.07 22.96 -12.56
CA LEU A 564 -4.06 22.16 -13.79
C LEU A 564 -4.55 20.72 -13.57
N HIS A 565 -4.29 20.14 -12.39
CA HIS A 565 -4.72 18.79 -12.02
C HIS A 565 -5.43 18.81 -10.66
N PRO A 566 -6.77 18.96 -10.65
CA PRO A 566 -7.58 19.03 -9.42
C PRO A 566 -7.47 17.78 -8.54
N ASP A 567 -7.28 16.62 -9.16
CA ASP A 567 -7.23 15.30 -8.48
C ASP A 567 -5.84 14.94 -7.92
N ARG A 568 -4.87 15.86 -7.96
CA ARG A 568 -3.52 15.59 -7.47
C ARG A 568 -3.50 15.60 -5.94
N GLU A 569 -3.11 14.47 -5.35
CA GLU A 569 -2.86 14.36 -3.91
C GLU A 569 -1.63 15.18 -3.50
N LEU A 570 -1.65 15.74 -2.29
CA LEU A 570 -0.51 16.50 -1.76
C LEU A 570 0.60 15.51 -1.34
N ASN A 571 1.65 15.46 -2.14
CA ASN A 571 2.76 14.52 -1.95
C ASN A 571 4.12 15.19 -2.20
N ASN A 572 5.18 14.56 -1.68
CA ASN A 572 6.56 14.97 -1.89
C ASN A 572 7.26 13.93 -2.77
N ASP A 573 7.46 14.24 -4.05
CA ASP A 573 7.95 13.29 -5.05
C ASP A 573 9.28 12.60 -4.66
N ILE A 574 10.18 13.30 -3.95
CA ILE A 574 11.46 12.72 -3.45
C ILE A 574 11.22 11.74 -2.29
N VAL A 575 10.36 12.11 -1.35
CA VAL A 575 10.02 11.25 -0.21
C VAL A 575 9.29 10.01 -0.70
N ASP A 576 8.42 10.18 -1.69
CA ASP A 576 7.72 9.08 -2.33
C ASP A 576 8.71 8.14 -3.01
N PHE A 577 9.66 8.66 -3.80
CA PHE A 577 10.73 7.84 -4.38
C PHE A 577 11.50 7.04 -3.32
N ILE A 578 11.90 7.69 -2.21
CA ILE A 578 12.59 7.01 -1.12
C ILE A 578 11.68 5.98 -0.43
N SER A 579 10.37 6.23 -0.36
CA SER A 579 9.41 5.32 0.28
C SER A 579 9.27 3.97 -0.46
N HIS A 580 9.66 3.91 -1.74
CA HIS A 580 9.69 2.68 -2.53
C HIS A 580 10.89 1.80 -2.22
N LEU A 581 11.98 2.38 -1.72
CA LEU A 581 13.17 1.63 -1.35
C LEU A 581 12.92 0.78 -0.08
N PRO A 582 13.50 -0.42 -0.02
CA PRO A 582 13.45 -1.25 1.18
C PRO A 582 14.40 -0.72 2.26
N ASP A 583 13.91 -0.67 3.49
CA ASP A 583 14.73 -0.50 4.69
C ASP A 583 15.38 -1.84 5.08
N ASN A 584 16.24 -1.82 6.10
CA ASN A 584 16.99 -3.01 6.49
C ASN A 584 16.09 -4.13 7.01
N ASP A 585 14.96 -3.80 7.64
CA ASP A 585 13.98 -4.79 8.10
C ASP A 585 13.26 -5.47 6.94
N VAL A 586 12.87 -4.73 5.90
CA VAL A 586 12.33 -5.31 4.66
C VAL A 586 13.39 -6.17 3.95
N LEU A 587 14.66 -5.74 3.92
CA LEU A 587 15.74 -6.55 3.34
C LEU A 587 15.97 -7.86 4.11
N ARG A 588 15.87 -7.83 5.46
CA ARG A 588 15.92 -9.03 6.30
C ARG A 588 14.75 -9.98 5.99
N ASP A 589 13.56 -9.44 5.75
CA ASP A 589 12.40 -10.22 5.32
C ASP A 589 12.63 -10.90 3.96
N TRP A 590 13.37 -10.25 3.05
CA TRP A 590 13.73 -10.78 1.72
C TRP A 590 14.90 -11.75 1.72
N LYS A 591 15.64 -11.88 2.83
CA LYS A 591 16.79 -12.79 2.90
C LYS A 591 16.33 -14.23 2.71
N GLU A 592 16.71 -14.86 1.61
CA GLU A 592 16.40 -16.26 1.38
C GLU A 592 17.24 -17.12 2.33
N LEU A 593 16.60 -18.10 2.98
CA LEU A 593 17.30 -19.09 3.77
C LEU A 593 17.77 -20.19 2.81
N LYS A 594 19.02 -20.64 2.95
CA LYS A 594 19.53 -21.80 2.18
C LYS A 594 18.55 -22.96 2.38
N VAL A 595 18.01 -23.50 1.29
CA VAL A 595 17.12 -24.66 1.32
C VAL A 595 17.99 -25.83 1.75
N PRO A 596 17.84 -26.38 2.97
CA PRO A 596 18.68 -27.49 3.39
C PRO A 596 18.30 -28.70 2.54
N GLU A 597 19.28 -29.32 1.90
CA GLU A 597 19.08 -30.65 1.33
C GLU A 597 18.82 -31.63 2.47
N PRO A 598 17.88 -32.59 2.31
CA PRO A 598 17.64 -33.57 3.35
C PRO A 598 18.95 -34.32 3.62
N ALA A 599 19.38 -34.37 4.89
CA ALA A 599 20.44 -35.28 5.27
C ALA A 599 20.03 -36.68 4.80
N PRO A 600 20.88 -37.40 4.05
CA PRO A 600 20.55 -38.76 3.65
C PRO A 600 20.23 -39.57 4.91
N CYS A 601 19.10 -40.25 4.91
CA CYS A 601 18.71 -41.13 5.99
C CYS A 601 19.81 -42.18 6.19
N ASN A 602 20.66 -42.00 7.20
CA ASN A 602 21.55 -43.07 7.65
C ASN A 602 20.67 -44.17 8.23
N GLY A 603 20.40 -45.18 7.40
CA GLY A 603 19.53 -46.29 7.74
C GLY A 603 19.78 -47.50 6.86
N THR A 604 21.01 -48.04 6.90
CA THR A 604 21.22 -49.49 6.86
C THR A 604 22.64 -49.80 7.33
N MET A 605 22.77 -50.37 8.53
CA MET A 605 23.87 -51.29 8.80
C MET A 605 23.77 -52.39 7.75
N ASN A 606 24.75 -52.48 6.86
CA ASN A 606 25.14 -53.72 6.22
C ASN A 606 26.66 -53.71 6.14
N GLY A 607 27.27 -54.52 6.99
CA GLY A 607 28.69 -54.79 6.92
C GLY A 607 28.98 -55.59 5.65
N THR A 608 29.75 -55.01 4.74
CA THR A 608 30.57 -55.76 3.79
C THR A 608 31.82 -54.94 3.48
N THR A 609 32.90 -55.35 4.14
CA THR A 609 34.29 -55.42 3.66
C THR A 609 34.78 -54.32 2.71
N LYS A 610 35.64 -53.46 3.25
CA LYS A 610 36.53 -52.56 2.48
C LYS A 610 37.40 -53.38 1.52
N VAL A 611 37.40 -53.04 0.24
CA VAL A 611 38.53 -53.27 -0.67
C VAL A 611 39.03 -51.90 -1.12
N PRO A 612 40.30 -51.52 -0.87
CA PRO A 612 40.83 -50.24 -1.31
C PRO A 612 41.30 -50.35 -2.76
N VAL A 613 40.74 -49.52 -3.64
CA VAL A 613 41.31 -49.28 -4.98
C VAL A 613 42.30 -48.12 -4.85
N GLN A 614 43.56 -48.42 -5.14
CA GLN A 614 44.68 -47.48 -5.16
C GLN A 614 44.45 -46.36 -6.19
N GLN A 615 44.73 -45.13 -5.77
CA GLN A 615 44.96 -44.00 -6.66
C GLN A 615 46.22 -44.25 -7.48
N THR A 616 46.10 -44.32 -8.81
CA THR A 616 47.25 -44.19 -9.71
C THR A 616 47.48 -42.70 -9.97
N GLN A 617 48.54 -42.17 -9.38
CA GLN A 617 49.16 -40.92 -9.81
C GLN A 617 49.76 -41.13 -11.21
N SER A 618 49.43 -40.24 -12.16
CA SER A 618 50.17 -40.12 -13.42
C SER A 618 50.78 -38.72 -13.48
N ASN A 619 52.04 -38.64 -13.08
CA ASN A 619 52.96 -37.59 -13.53
C ASN A 619 53.49 -37.99 -14.91
N LYS A 620 53.26 -37.14 -15.91
CA LYS A 620 54.26 -36.75 -16.90
C LYS A 620 53.83 -35.51 -17.64
#